data_AF-A0A6L7TTY5-F1
#
_entry.id   AF-A0A6L7TTY5-F1
#
_cell.length_a   1.000
_cell.length_b   1.000
_cell.length_c   1.000
_cell.angle_alpha   90.00
_cell.angle_beta   90.00
_cell.angle_gamma   90.00
#
_symmetry.space_group_name_H-M   'P 1'
#
loop_
_entity.id
_entity.type
_entity.pdbx_description
1 polymer ?
#
loop_
_entity_poly.entity_id
_entity_poly.type
_entity_poly.pdbx_seq_one_letter_code
_entity_poly.pdbx_strand_id
1 'polypeptide(L)'
;MESKRKRLTLDLDPTFQRRLKAIAALKGVSMRRYCQDAIDRELTKDEANGMGGLLSDRPDHELFAELRQEIFGGQPLPGSSVDLIREAREVRDGEIEGWV
;
A
#
# COMPACT_ATOMS: atom_id res chain seq x y z
N MET A 1 -28.16 -2.44 -2.45
CA MET A 1 -26.93 -3.25 -2.60
C MET A 1 -26.14 -3.12 -1.31
N GLU A 2 -26.06 -4.16 -0.50
CA GLU A 2 -25.19 -4.16 0.68
C GLU A 2 -23.73 -4.19 0.22
N SER A 3 -23.03 -3.08 0.41
CA SER A 3 -21.60 -2.96 0.14
C SER A 3 -20.85 -3.92 1.06
N LYS A 4 -20.31 -5.01 0.50
CA LYS A 4 -19.46 -5.96 1.24
C LYS A 4 -18.41 -5.19 2.03
N ARG A 5 -18.39 -5.38 3.35
CA ARG A 5 -17.42 -4.71 4.25
C ARG A 5 -16.00 -5.06 3.82
N LYS A 6 -15.29 -4.12 3.20
CA LYS A 6 -13.89 -4.27 2.80
C LYS A 6 -13.02 -4.46 4.06
N ARG A 7 -12.15 -5.47 4.05
CA ARG A 7 -11.21 -5.74 5.15
C ARG A 7 -10.00 -4.82 5.00
N LEU A 8 -9.58 -4.23 6.11
CA LEU A 8 -8.33 -3.49 6.22
C LEU A 8 -7.46 -4.26 7.21
N THR A 9 -6.34 -4.79 6.72
CA THR A 9 -5.34 -5.49 7.55
C THR A 9 -4.14 -4.55 7.68
N LEU A 10 -3.65 -4.39 8.91
CA LEU A 10 -2.51 -3.54 9.23
C LEU A 10 -1.61 -4.33 10.16
N ASP A 11 -0.35 -4.51 9.75
CA ASP A 11 0.67 -5.09 10.61
C ASP A 11 1.20 -3.98 11.52
N LEU A 12 0.97 -4.15 12.82
CA LEU A 12 1.31 -3.14 13.84
C LEU A 12 2.26 -3.74 14.87
N ASP A 13 3.23 -2.94 15.30
CA ASP A 13 4.00 -3.27 16.49
C ASP A 13 3.06 -3.45 17.71
N PRO A 14 3.29 -4.45 18.59
CA PRO A 14 2.41 -4.72 19.72
C PRO A 14 2.22 -3.53 20.67
N THR A 15 3.24 -2.68 20.85
CA THR A 15 3.15 -1.50 21.72
C THR A 15 2.23 -0.45 21.10
N PHE A 16 2.35 -0.25 19.79
CA PHE A 16 1.51 0.68 19.04
C PHE A 16 0.05 0.21 19.01
N GLN A 17 -0.18 -1.09 18.80
CA GLN A 17 -1.52 -1.68 18.83
C GLN A 17 -2.21 -1.45 20.18
N ARG A 18 -1.50 -1.63 21.31
CA ARG A 18 -2.05 -1.38 22.66
C ARG A 18 -2.44 0.08 22.85
N ARG A 19 -1.57 1.02 22.46
CA ARG A 19 -1.85 2.46 22.53
C ARG A 19 -3.08 2.82 21.71
N LEU A 20 -3.16 2.32 20.49
CA LEU A 20 -4.25 2.60 19.58
C LEU A 20 -5.59 2.03 20.10
N LYS A 21 -5.57 0.81 20.66
CA LYS A 21 -6.74 0.22 21.31
C LYS A 21 -7.20 1.00 22.54
N ALA A 22 -6.26 1.46 23.38
CA ALA A 22 -6.57 2.26 24.56
C ALA A 22 -7.22 3.59 24.18
N ILE A 23 -6.68 4.30 23.18
CA ILE A 23 -7.24 5.58 22.72
C ILE A 23 -8.63 5.38 22.10
N ALA A 24 -8.82 4.33 21.28
CA ALA A 24 -10.13 4.02 20.72
C ALA A 24 -11.17 3.76 21.82
N ALA A 25 -10.80 3.00 22.85
CA ALA A 25 -11.65 2.74 24.01
C ALA A 25 -11.99 4.01 24.79
N LEU A 26 -11.00 4.87 25.06
CA LEU A 26 -11.21 6.18 25.72
C LEU A 26 -12.18 7.09 24.94
N LYS A 27 -12.21 6.96 23.61
CA LYS A 27 -13.12 7.70 22.73
C LYS A 27 -14.47 7.00 22.53
N GLY A 28 -14.70 5.84 23.14
CA GLY A 28 -15.94 5.08 23.00
C GLY A 28 -16.18 4.52 21.59
N VAL A 29 -15.12 4.39 20.78
CA VAL A 29 -15.22 3.90 19.39
C VAL A 29 -14.46 2.60 19.19
N SER A 30 -14.87 1.81 18.20
CA SER A 30 -14.10 0.63 17.81
C SER A 30 -12.73 1.05 17.25
N MET A 31 -11.73 0.19 17.45
CA MET A 31 -10.38 0.39 16.91
C MET A 31 -10.38 0.63 15.39
N ARG A 32 -11.21 -0.12 14.65
CA ARG A 32 -11.36 0.03 13.20
C ARG A 32 -11.88 1.42 12.83
N ARG A 33 -12.94 1.87 13.51
CA ARG A 33 -13.54 3.20 13.28
C ARG A 33 -12.52 4.29 13.58
N TYR A 34 -11.79 4.15 14.68
CA TYR A 34 -10.72 5.06 15.04
C TYR A 34 -9.65 5.17 13.94
N CYS A 35 -9.17 4.05 13.39
CA CYS A 35 -8.20 4.06 12.30
C CYS A 35 -8.77 4.72 11.04
N GLN A 36 -10.01 4.39 10.66
CA GLN A 36 -10.65 4.98 9.49
C GLN A 36 -10.78 6.50 9.63
N ASP A 37 -11.30 6.97 10.76
CA ASP A 37 -11.47 8.39 11.03
C ASP A 37 -10.11 9.13 11.15
N ALA A 38 -9.04 8.43 11.54
CA ALA A 38 -7.69 9.00 11.55
C ALA A 38 -7.11 9.14 10.14
N ILE A 39 -7.24 8.10 9.30
CA ILE A 39 -6.80 8.11 7.90
C ILE A 39 -7.56 9.19 7.13
N ASP A 40 -8.88 9.23 7.25
CA ASP A 40 -9.74 10.18 6.55
C ASP A 40 -9.38 11.64 6.87
N ARG A 41 -9.11 11.93 8.16
CA ARG A 41 -8.66 13.26 8.60
C ARG A 41 -7.30 13.63 8.04
N GLU A 42 -6.37 12.67 7.92
CA GLU A 42 -5.06 12.97 7.37
C GLU A 42 -5.15 13.18 5.85
N LEU A 43 -5.91 12.34 5.14
CA LEU A 43 -6.20 12.53 3.71
C LEU A 43 -6.85 13.89 3.45
N THR A 44 -7.85 14.28 4.23
CA THR A 44 -8.52 15.58 4.09
C THR A 44 -7.53 16.75 4.28
N LYS A 45 -6.56 16.62 5.21
CA LYS A 45 -5.53 17.64 5.39
C LYS A 45 -4.56 17.67 4.22
N ASP A 46 -4.12 16.51 3.74
CA ASP A 46 -3.23 16.41 2.59
C ASP A 46 -3.90 17.01 1.34
N GLU A 47 -5.18 16.74 1.13
CA GLU A 47 -6.01 17.37 0.11
C GLU A 47 -6.06 18.90 0.27
N ALA A 48 -6.34 19.39 1.48
CA ALA A 48 -6.38 20.82 1.77
C ALA A 48 -5.00 21.52 1.61
N ASN A 49 -3.91 20.79 1.86
CA ASN A 49 -2.54 21.27 1.69
C ASN A 49 -2.04 21.18 0.24
N GLY A 50 -2.91 20.81 -0.71
CA GLY A 50 -2.56 20.69 -2.13
C GLY A 50 -1.86 19.38 -2.49
N MET A 51 -1.62 18.48 -1.54
CA MET A 51 -1.09 17.13 -1.80
C MET A 51 -2.14 16.19 -2.40
N GLY A 52 -3.43 16.50 -2.27
CA GLY A 52 -4.50 15.79 -2.98
C GLY A 52 -4.47 15.97 -4.51
N GLY A 53 -3.83 17.04 -4.99
CA GLY A 53 -3.64 17.31 -6.41
C GLY A 53 -2.61 16.40 -7.09
N LEU A 54 -1.68 15.81 -6.33
CA LEU A 54 -0.63 14.93 -6.89
C LEU A 54 -1.19 13.66 -7.54
N LEU A 55 -2.39 13.21 -7.13
CA LEU A 55 -3.11 12.07 -7.72
C LEU A 55 -4.39 12.48 -8.47
N SER A 56 -4.84 13.73 -8.33
CA SER A 56 -6.10 14.21 -8.92
C SER A 56 -5.90 15.02 -10.19
N ASP A 57 -4.75 15.68 -10.37
CA ASP A 57 -4.47 16.56 -11.53
C ASP A 57 -3.64 15.85 -12.62
N ARG A 58 -3.08 14.68 -12.31
CA ARG A 58 -2.47 13.77 -13.28
C ARG A 58 -3.07 12.38 -13.10
N PRO A 59 -3.68 11.79 -14.13
CA PRO A 59 -4.09 10.41 -14.08
C PRO A 59 -2.88 9.53 -13.76
N ASP A 60 -2.97 8.65 -12.75
CA ASP A 60 -1.87 7.77 -12.32
C ASP A 60 -1.16 7.07 -13.50
N HIS A 61 -1.91 6.73 -14.56
CA HIS A 61 -1.37 6.06 -15.74
C HIS A 61 -0.40 6.94 -16.56
N GLU A 62 -0.59 8.26 -16.57
CA GLU A 62 0.31 9.20 -17.26
C GLU A 62 1.62 9.36 -16.48
N LEU A 63 1.54 9.51 -15.16
CA LEU A 63 2.71 9.56 -14.29
C LEU A 63 3.53 8.26 -14.38
N PHE A 64 2.85 7.11 -14.37
CA PHE A 64 3.50 5.81 -14.57
C PHE A 64 4.14 5.67 -15.96
N ALA A 65 3.52 6.21 -17.01
CA ALA A 65 4.09 6.20 -18.35
C ALA A 65 5.35 7.07 -18.47
N GLU A 66 5.34 8.26 -17.84
CA GLU A 66 6.50 9.15 -17.77
C GLU A 66 7.65 8.54 -16.99
N LEU A 67 7.39 8.02 -15.78
CA LEU A 67 8.43 7.36 -14.97
C LEU A 67 9.00 6.13 -15.68
N ARG A 68 8.16 5.38 -16.41
CA ARG A 68 8.62 4.26 -17.23
C ARG A 68 9.52 4.73 -18.37
N GLN A 69 9.21 5.86 -19.01
CA GLN A 69 10.10 6.44 -20.01
C GLN A 69 11.41 6.96 -19.41
N GLU A 70 11.35 7.65 -18.27
CA GLU A 70 12.53 8.20 -17.60
C GLU A 70 13.50 7.09 -17.17
N ILE A 71 12.97 6.03 -16.55
CA ILE A 71 13.78 4.95 -15.97
C ILE A 71 14.23 3.95 -17.04
N PHE A 72 13.36 3.60 -17.99
CA PHE A 72 13.61 2.52 -18.96
C PHE A 72 13.80 3.01 -20.39
N GLY A 73 13.79 4.32 -20.65
CA GLY A 73 14.00 4.89 -21.98
C GLY A 73 12.98 4.44 -23.03
N GLY A 74 11.79 4.01 -22.61
CA GLY A 74 10.80 3.41 -23.50
C GLY A 74 11.13 2.00 -23.98
N GLN A 75 12.22 1.38 -23.50
CA GLN A 75 12.49 -0.02 -23.78
C GLN A 75 11.51 -0.90 -22.99
N PRO A 76 10.88 -1.90 -23.63
CA PRO A 76 10.22 -2.96 -22.87
C PRO A 76 11.26 -3.61 -21.97
N LEU A 77 10.92 -3.82 -20.69
CA LEU A 77 11.75 -4.58 -19.78
C LEU A 77 12.14 -5.90 -20.48
N PRO A 78 13.45 -6.22 -20.60
CA PRO A 78 13.84 -7.47 -21.20
C PRO A 78 13.34 -8.61 -20.31
N GLY A 79 12.51 -9.48 -20.88
CA GLY A 79 11.93 -10.64 -20.20
C GLY A 79 10.43 -10.52 -19.94
N SER A 80 9.71 -11.63 -20.14
CA SER A 80 8.31 -11.73 -19.71
C SER A 80 8.25 -11.58 -18.19
N SER A 81 7.25 -10.87 -17.67
CA SER A 81 7.00 -10.81 -16.23
C SER A 81 6.83 -12.22 -15.63
N VAL A 82 6.34 -13.16 -16.42
CA VAL A 82 6.23 -14.58 -16.05
C VAL A 82 7.60 -15.23 -15.83
N ASP A 83 8.58 -14.90 -16.68
CA ASP A 83 9.93 -15.47 -16.58
C ASP A 83 10.66 -14.93 -15.36
N LEU A 84 10.54 -13.63 -15.09
CA LEU A 84 11.12 -13.00 -13.89
C LEU A 84 10.54 -13.58 -12.60
N ILE A 85 9.23 -13.84 -12.57
CA ILE A 85 8.57 -14.47 -11.42
C ILE A 85 9.01 -15.92 -11.27
N ARG A 86 9.20 -16.66 -12.38
CA ARG A 86 9.69 -18.04 -12.37
C ARG A 86 11.12 -18.10 -11.81
N GLU A 87 12.03 -17.29 -12.35
CA GLU A 87 13.43 -17.23 -11.89
C GLU A 87 13.53 -16.86 -10.40
N ALA A 88 12.76 -15.87 -9.93
CA ALA A 88 12.74 -15.50 -8.52
C ALA A 88 12.23 -16.65 -7.61
N ARG A 89 11.32 -17.50 -8.10
CA ARG A 89 10.87 -18.68 -7.36
C ARG A 89 11.93 -19.76 -7.32
N GLU A 90 12.60 -20.02 -8.44
CA GLU A 90 13.69 -21.00 -8.52
C GLU A 90 14.86 -20.64 -7.59
N VAL A 91 15.25 -19.37 -7.53
CA VAL A 91 16.28 -18.90 -6.59
C VAL A 91 15.87 -19.15 -5.14
N ARG A 92 14.65 -18.74 -4.77
CA ARG A 92 14.15 -18.92 -3.40
C ARG A 92 14.06 -20.39 -3.01
N ASP A 93 13.57 -21.24 -3.92
CA ASP A 93 13.39 -22.66 -3.62
C ASP A 93 14.75 -23.36 -3.47
N GLY A 94 15.77 -22.96 -4.25
CA GLY A 94 17.16 -23.41 -4.06
C GLY A 94 17.80 -22.90 -2.76
N GLU A 95 17.51 -21.67 -2.34
CA GLU A 95 17.93 -21.16 -1.03
C GLU A 95 17.28 -21.95 0.12
N ILE A 96 16.00 -22.34 -0.03
CA ILE A 96 15.29 -23.16 0.97
C ILE A 96 15.86 -24.58 1.03
N GLU A 97 16.17 -25.20 -0.11
CA GLU A 97 16.79 -26.53 -0.16
C GLU A 97 18.21 -26.55 0.41
N GLY A 98 18.97 -25.46 0.28
CA GLY A 98 20.31 -25.34 0.87
C GLY A 98 20.33 -25.16 2.40
N TRP A 99 19.16 -24.96 3.04
CA TRP A 99 19.01 -24.81 4.49
C TRP A 99 18.53 -26.10 5.19
N VAL A 100 18.29 -27.19 4.44
CA VAL A 100 17.92 -28.53 4.94
C VAL A 100 19.12 -29.47 4.86
#